data_AF-A0A942SVN5-F1
#
_entry.id   AF-A0A942SVN5-F1
#
_cell.length_a   1.000
_cell.length_b   1.000
_cell.length_c   1.000
_cell.angle_alpha   90.00
_cell.angle_beta   90.00
_cell.angle_gamma   90.00
#
_symmetry.space_group_name_H-M   'P 1'
#
loop_
_entity.id
_entity.type
_entity.pdbx_description
1 polymer ?
#
loop_
_entity_poly.entity_id
_entity_poly.type
_entity_poly.pdbx_seq_one_letter_code
_entity_poly.pdbx_strand_id
1 'polypeptide(L)'
;MKTPNYHDFYQTAFLPIGANDLVSLKDTDAYIPESNSTHWLIAVEGVQLPQPRIYYHWKVSIYPAANDGDFNWKKPYYCSENMEQMDHAITLASSLAASCKKDELSSAALLEKIS
;
A
#
# COMPACT_ATOMS: atom_id res chain seq x y z
N MET A 1 -3.94 7.40 -15.44
CA MET A 1 -3.72 7.58 -13.99
C MET A 1 -3.57 9.06 -13.65
N LYS A 2 -4.23 9.53 -12.59
CA LYS A 2 -3.90 10.80 -11.91
C LYS A 2 -4.06 10.57 -10.41
N THR A 3 -3.02 10.01 -9.77
CA THR A 3 -2.88 10.17 -8.32
C THR A 3 -2.58 11.65 -8.07
N PRO A 4 -3.24 12.31 -7.10
CA PRO A 4 -3.01 13.73 -6.84
C PRO A 4 -1.54 14.04 -6.47
N ASN A 5 -0.81 13.05 -5.96
CA ASN A 5 0.60 13.17 -5.54
C ASN A 5 1.57 12.41 -6.47
N TYR A 6 1.37 12.45 -7.79
CA TYR A 6 2.22 11.69 -8.73
C TYR A 6 3.72 11.98 -8.58
N HIS A 7 4.09 13.21 -8.16
CA HIS A 7 5.50 13.55 -7.91
C HIS A 7 6.13 12.82 -6.73
N ASP A 8 5.32 12.39 -5.76
CA ASP A 8 5.79 11.77 -4.52
C ASP A 8 5.24 10.35 -4.34
N PHE A 9 4.90 9.67 -5.44
CA PHE A 9 4.45 8.29 -5.44
C PHE A 9 5.56 7.37 -5.96
N TYR A 10 6.14 6.59 -5.05
CA TYR A 10 7.24 5.67 -5.37
C TYR A 10 6.75 4.24 -5.24
N GLN A 11 6.46 3.60 -6.37
CA GLN A 11 6.16 2.16 -6.39
C GLN A 11 7.41 1.37 -5.99
N THR A 12 7.30 0.58 -4.93
CA THR A 12 8.41 -0.21 -4.36
C THR A 12 8.31 -1.68 -4.70
N ALA A 13 7.09 -2.21 -4.85
CA ALA A 13 6.87 -3.60 -5.22
C ALA A 13 5.55 -3.79 -5.98
N PHE A 14 5.53 -4.82 -6.82
CA PHE A 14 4.36 -5.31 -7.53
C PHE A 14 4.40 -6.83 -7.49
N LEU A 15 3.53 -7.44 -6.68
CA LEU A 15 3.64 -8.85 -6.28
C LEU A 15 2.29 -9.53 -6.44
N PRO A 16 2.20 -10.80 -6.85
CA PRO A 16 0.92 -11.51 -6.90
C PRO A 16 0.30 -11.62 -5.49
N ILE A 17 -1.03 -11.57 -5.43
CA ILE A 17 -1.80 -11.78 -4.19
C ILE A 17 -1.85 -13.28 -3.91
N GLY A 18 -1.44 -13.69 -2.70
CA GLY A 18 -1.56 -15.06 -2.24
C GLY A 18 -3.02 -15.43 -1.88
N ALA A 19 -3.27 -16.72 -1.60
CA ALA A 19 -4.63 -17.19 -1.40
C ALA A 19 -5.27 -16.66 -0.11
N ASN A 20 -4.51 -16.63 1.00
CA ASN A 20 -4.96 -16.13 2.30
C ASN A 20 -5.21 -14.62 2.26
N ASP A 21 -4.29 -13.88 1.64
CA ASP A 21 -4.41 -12.45 1.46
C ASP A 21 -5.56 -12.09 0.51
N LEU A 22 -5.84 -12.91 -0.51
CA LEU A 22 -7.01 -12.73 -1.38
C LEU A 22 -8.33 -12.96 -0.65
N VAL A 23 -8.40 -13.97 0.23
CA VAL A 23 -9.57 -14.17 1.09
C VAL A 23 -9.77 -12.94 1.99
N SER A 24 -8.71 -12.50 2.66
CA SER A 24 -8.76 -11.32 3.52
C SER A 24 -9.14 -10.05 2.75
N LEU A 25 -8.67 -9.88 1.52
CA LEU A 25 -9.03 -8.75 0.67
C LEU A 25 -10.54 -8.70 0.40
N LYS A 26 -11.16 -9.85 0.07
CA LYS A 26 -12.58 -9.94 -0.27
C LYS A 26 -13.52 -9.47 0.86
N ASP A 27 -13.03 -9.51 2.09
CA ASP A 27 -13.75 -9.05 3.28
C ASP A 27 -13.56 -7.55 3.57
N THR A 28 -12.90 -6.80 2.68
CA THR A 28 -12.64 -5.36 2.84
C THR A 28 -13.27 -4.51 1.75
N ASP A 29 -13.50 -3.23 2.05
CA ASP A 29 -13.99 -2.23 1.08
C ASP A 29 -13.02 -1.96 -0.08
N ALA A 30 -11.76 -2.42 0.04
CA ALA A 30 -10.76 -2.31 -1.01
C ALA A 30 -11.02 -3.28 -2.17
N TYR A 31 -11.72 -4.39 -1.91
CA TYR A 31 -12.09 -5.34 -2.96
C TYR A 31 -13.12 -4.73 -3.91
N ILE A 32 -12.84 -4.84 -5.20
CA ILE A 32 -13.77 -4.50 -6.27
C ILE A 32 -13.98 -5.79 -7.06
N PRO A 33 -15.18 -6.40 -7.03
CA PRO A 33 -15.44 -7.68 -7.69
C PRO A 33 -15.04 -7.72 -9.18
N GLU A 34 -15.15 -6.58 -9.87
CA GLU A 34 -14.85 -6.48 -11.31
C GLU A 34 -13.40 -6.10 -11.63
N SER A 35 -12.57 -5.79 -10.63
CA SER A 35 -11.21 -5.27 -10.85
C SER A 35 -10.16 -6.33 -11.21
N ASN A 36 -10.50 -7.62 -11.20
CA ASN A 36 -9.54 -8.72 -11.38
C ASN A 36 -8.22 -8.50 -10.61
N SER A 37 -8.35 -8.07 -9.34
CA SER A 37 -7.21 -7.81 -8.47
C SER A 37 -6.40 -9.11 -8.29
N THR A 38 -5.21 -9.14 -8.88
CA THR A 38 -4.30 -10.30 -8.90
C THR A 38 -2.96 -9.96 -8.27
N HIS A 39 -2.65 -8.68 -8.10
CA HIS A 39 -1.38 -8.20 -7.57
C HIS A 39 -1.60 -7.18 -6.45
N TRP A 40 -0.67 -7.18 -5.49
CA TRP A 40 -0.42 -6.08 -4.58
C TRP A 40 0.53 -5.09 -5.22
N LEU A 41 0.12 -3.83 -5.30
CA LEU A 41 0.99 -2.70 -5.57
C LEU A 41 1.34 -2.01 -4.26
N ILE A 42 2.61 -2.02 -3.90
CA ILE A 42 3.12 -1.38 -2.67
C ILE A 42 3.85 -0.10 -3.07
N ALA A 43 3.44 1.02 -2.49
CA ALA A 43 4.03 2.32 -2.77
C ALA A 43 4.37 3.09 -1.49
N VAL A 44 5.42 3.90 -1.56
CA VAL A 44 5.74 4.95 -0.60
C VAL A 44 5.19 6.25 -1.16
N GLU A 45 4.35 6.92 -0.39
CA GLU A 45 3.67 8.15 -0.80
C GLU A 45 4.08 9.33 0.10
N GLY A 46 4.43 10.45 -0.52
CA GLY A 46 4.58 11.72 0.16
C GLY A 46 3.22 12.28 0.60
N VAL A 47 3.18 12.76 1.83
CA VAL A 47 2.03 13.40 2.47
C VAL A 47 2.44 14.82 2.84
N GLN A 48 1.83 15.80 2.17
CA GLN A 48 1.99 17.19 2.52
C GLN A 48 1.15 17.49 3.76
N LEU A 49 1.80 17.88 4.85
CA LEU A 49 1.09 18.34 6.04
C LEU A 49 0.49 19.74 5.81
N PRO A 50 -0.58 20.12 6.53
CA PRO A 50 -1.21 21.45 6.42
C PRO A 50 -0.33 22.64 6.82
N GLN A 51 0.95 22.41 7.16
CA GLN A 51 1.86 23.42 7.68
C GLN A 51 2.67 24.07 6.54
N PRO A 52 3.02 25.36 6.65
CA PRO A 52 3.66 26.13 5.57
C PRO A 52 5.11 25.75 5.28
N ARG A 53 5.73 24.86 6.08
CA ARG A 53 7.08 24.35 5.80
C ARG A 53 6.96 23.07 4.98
N ILE A 54 7.88 22.90 4.04
CA ILE A 54 8.00 21.76 3.11
C ILE A 54 8.49 20.52 3.90
N TYR A 55 7.72 20.09 4.90
CA TYR A 55 7.93 18.81 5.59
C TYR A 55 7.01 17.79 4.93
N TYR A 56 7.61 16.90 4.16
CA TYR A 56 6.93 15.71 3.68
C TYR A 56 7.01 14.65 4.76
N HIS A 57 5.84 14.16 5.18
CA HIS A 57 5.79 12.85 5.81
C HIS A 57 5.61 11.80 4.71
N TRP A 58 5.92 10.57 5.03
CA TRP A 58 5.91 9.44 4.13
C TRP A 58 5.00 8.37 4.71
N LYS A 59 4.20 7.72 3.88
CA LYS A 59 3.42 6.56 4.29
C LYS A 59 3.60 5.44 3.30
N VAL A 60 3.32 4.22 3.73
CA VAL A 60 3.20 3.06 2.84
C VAL A 60 1.72 2.85 2.54
N SER A 61 1.39 2.75 1.27
CA SER A 61 0.05 2.41 0.80
C SER A 61 0.12 1.17 -0.08
N ILE A 62 -0.81 0.23 0.16
CA ILE A 62 -0.90 -1.02 -0.58
C ILE A 62 -2.26 -1.09 -1.28
N TYR A 63 -2.23 -1.30 -2.57
CA TYR A 63 -3.40 -1.34 -3.43
C TYR A 63 -3.58 -2.73 -4.05
N PRO A 64 -4.81 -3.25 -4.09
CA PRO A 64 -5.16 -4.30 -5.03
C PRO A 64 -5.04 -3.77 -6.47
N ALA A 65 -4.37 -4.53 -7.33
CA ALA A 65 -4.11 -4.17 -8.71
C ALA A 65 -4.35 -5.36 -9.65
N ALA A 66 -4.76 -5.07 -10.88
CA ALA A 66 -4.76 -6.02 -11.98
C ALA A 66 -3.33 -6.32 -12.45
N ASN A 67 -3.15 -7.36 -13.28
CA ASN A 67 -1.83 -7.82 -13.72
C ASN A 67 -1.09 -6.82 -14.64
N ASP A 68 -1.81 -5.90 -15.26
CA ASP A 68 -1.30 -4.80 -16.09
C ASP A 68 -0.93 -3.56 -15.25
N GLY A 69 -1.17 -3.61 -13.94
CA GLY A 69 -0.92 -2.52 -13.01
C GLY A 69 -2.06 -1.52 -12.90
N ASP A 70 -3.26 -1.79 -13.43
CA ASP A 70 -4.43 -0.96 -13.13
C ASP A 70 -4.87 -1.13 -11.67
N PHE A 71 -5.11 -0.02 -10.97
CA PHE A 71 -5.52 -0.04 -9.57
C PHE A 71 -6.34 1.21 -9.19
N ASN A 72 -7.13 1.08 -8.13
CA ASN A 72 -7.93 2.18 -7.61
C ASN A 72 -7.23 2.85 -6.41
N TRP A 73 -6.57 3.98 -6.66
CA TRP A 73 -5.86 4.77 -5.64
C TRP A 73 -6.75 5.26 -4.48
N LYS A 74 -8.07 5.30 -4.65
CA LYS A 74 -9.02 5.69 -3.57
C LYS A 74 -9.35 4.54 -2.63
N LYS A 75 -8.96 3.31 -2.97
CA LYS A 75 -9.29 2.09 -2.24
C LYS A 75 -8.01 1.32 -1.86
N PRO A 76 -7.14 1.90 -1.03
CA PRO A 76 -6.03 1.14 -0.47
C PRO A 76 -6.56 0.01 0.40
N TYR A 77 -5.92 -1.16 0.30
CA TYR A 77 -6.12 -2.25 1.25
C TYR A 77 -5.47 -1.92 2.60
N TYR A 78 -4.31 -1.29 2.57
CA TYR A 78 -3.58 -0.86 3.75
C TYR A 78 -2.96 0.53 3.54
N CYS A 79 -2.97 1.33 4.59
CA CYS A 79 -2.21 2.56 4.73
C CYS A 79 -1.54 2.56 6.10
N SER A 80 -0.23 2.80 6.14
CA SER A 80 0.48 3.03 7.39
C SER A 80 0.15 4.40 7.96
N GLU A 81 0.58 4.64 9.20
CA GLU A 81 0.73 6.00 9.72
C GLU A 81 1.78 6.79 8.94
N ASN A 82 1.76 8.11 9.15
CA ASN A 82 2.69 9.05 8.53
C ASN A 82 4.03 9.04 9.27
N MET A 83 5.10 8.68 8.58
CA MET A 83 6.48 8.67 9.07
C MET A 83 7.23 9.93 8.64
N GLU A 84 8.07 10.47 9.52
CA GLU A 84 8.86 11.67 9.21
C GLU A 84 9.99 11.40 8.19
N GLN A 85 10.51 10.18 8.17
CA GLN A 85 11.68 9.81 7.36
C GLN A 85 11.30 8.83 6.26
N MET A 86 11.74 9.12 5.03
CA MET A 86 11.50 8.25 3.87
C MET A 86 12.12 6.86 4.07
N ASP A 87 13.27 6.77 4.72
CA ASP A 87 13.96 5.50 4.99
C ASP A 87 13.12 4.56 5.87
N HIS A 88 12.36 5.10 6.82
CA HIS A 88 11.42 4.31 7.62
C HIS A 88 10.30 3.75 6.74
N ALA A 89 9.74 4.57 5.84
CA ALA A 89 8.70 4.13 4.92
C ALA A 89 9.20 3.08 3.92
N ILE A 90 10.43 3.21 3.40
CA ILE A 90 11.06 2.21 2.53
C ILE A 90 11.30 0.90 3.28
N THR A 91 11.76 0.98 4.53
CA THR A 91 11.98 -0.20 5.39
C THR A 91 10.67 -0.94 5.64
N LEU A 92 9.60 -0.21 6.01
CA LEU A 92 8.28 -0.79 6.20
C LEU A 92 7.74 -1.41 4.89
N ALA A 93 7.84 -0.70 3.76
CA ALA A 93 7.41 -1.22 2.47
C ALA A 93 8.14 -2.52 2.10
N SER A 94 9.44 -2.60 2.39
CA SER A 94 10.24 -3.80 2.17
C SER A 94 9.81 -4.97 3.07
N SER A 95 9.49 -4.67 4.34
CA SER A 95 8.95 -5.66 5.29
C SER A 95 7.60 -6.21 4.83
N LEU A 96 6.67 -5.32 4.45
CA LEU A 96 5.35 -5.69 3.94
C LEU A 96 5.45 -6.48 2.63
N ALA A 97 6.37 -6.11 1.74
CA ALA A 97 6.66 -6.87 0.52
C ALA A 97 7.17 -8.29 0.83
N ALA A 98 7.96 -8.47 1.88
CA ALA A 98 8.40 -9.79 2.34
C ALA A 98 7.23 -10.61 2.90
N SER A 99 6.29 -9.99 3.62
CA SER A 99 5.06 -10.65 4.10
C SER A 99 4.13 -11.04 2.94
N CYS A 100 3.97 -10.19 1.92
CA CYS A 100 3.21 -10.54 0.71
C CYS A 100 3.73 -11.81 0.04
N LYS A 101 5.06 -11.95 -0.07
CA LYS A 101 5.69 -13.15 -0.67
C LYS A 101 5.42 -14.43 0.12
N LYS A 102 5.02 -14.31 1.38
CA LYS A 102 4.67 -15.42 2.26
C LYS A 102 3.15 -15.61 2.39
N ASP A 103 2.33 -14.80 1.72
CA ASP A 103 0.87 -14.80 1.86
C ASP A 103 0.41 -14.46 3.30
N GLU A 104 1.13 -13.51 3.93
CA GLU A 104 0.97 -13.08 5.33
C GLU A 104 0.73 -11.56 5.45
N LEU A 105 0.40 -10.86 4.35
CA LEU A 105 0.22 -9.40 4.38
C LEU A 105 -0.91 -8.99 5.33
N SER A 106 -2.03 -9.68 5.24
CA SER A 106 -3.21 -9.47 6.09
C SER A 106 -2.89 -9.50 7.59
N SER A 107 -2.04 -10.45 8.01
CA SER A 107 -1.58 -10.56 9.39
C SER A 107 -0.61 -9.44 9.77
N ALA A 108 0.35 -9.13 8.90
CA ALA A 108 1.30 -8.03 9.12
C ALA A 108 0.59 -6.67 9.22
N ALA A 109 -0.38 -6.41 8.35
CA ALA A 109 -1.18 -5.19 8.33
C ALA A 109 -2.03 -5.01 9.60
N LEU A 110 -2.48 -6.11 10.21
CA LEU A 110 -3.20 -6.07 11.49
C LEU A 110 -2.27 -5.72 12.65
N LEU A 111 -1.06 -6.30 12.68
CA LEU A 111 -0.05 -6.02 13.73
C LEU A 111 0.40 -4.56 13.70
N GLU A 112 0.59 -3.97 12.53
CA GLU A 112 0.96 -2.56 12.41
C GLU A 112 -0.15 -1.61 12.90
N LYS A 113 -1.42 -2.02 12.88
CA LYS A 113 -2.54 -1.20 13.38
C LYS A 113 -2.65 -1.16 14.91
N ILE A 114 -1.96 -2.05 15.61
CA ILE A 114 -2.03 -2.17 17.08
C ILE A 114 -0.73 -1.74 17.77
N SER A 115 0.31 -1.39 17.02
CA SER A 115 1.57 -0.82 17.53
C SER A 115 1.52 0.70 17.60
#